data_AF-A0A0V0Y0E1-F1
#
_entry.id   AF-A0A0V0Y0E1-F1
#
_cell.length_a   1.000
_cell.length_b   1.000
_cell.length_c   1.000
_cell.angle_alpha   90.00
_cell.angle_beta   90.00
_cell.angle_gamma   90.00
#
_symmetry.space_group_name_H-M   'P 1'
#
loop_
_entity.id
_entity.type
_entity.pdbx_description
1 polymer ?
#
loop_
_entity_poly.entity_id
_entity_poly.type
_entity_poly.pdbx_seq_one_letter_code
_entity_poly.pdbx_strand_id
1 'polypeptide(L)' 'MRALGDYLGVKVHACVGGTSVREDQRILSAGVHVVVGTPGRVFDMLRRQSLRPDYIKIFVLDEADEMLSR' A
#
# COMPACT_ATOMS: atom_id res chain seq x y z
N MET A 1 -11.11 -4.91 -19.05
CA MET A 1 -11.13 -3.45 -18.79
C MET A 1 -9.74 -3.08 -18.29
N ARG A 2 -9.04 -2.13 -18.92
CA ARG A 2 -7.72 -1.67 -18.48
C ARG A 2 -7.89 -0.47 -17.55
N ALA A 3 -7.20 -0.47 -16.42
CA ALA A 3 -7.17 0.67 -15.50
C ALA A 3 -6.23 1.76 -16.02
N LEU A 4 -6.36 3.00 -15.53
CA LEU A 4 -5.48 4.11 -15.91
C LEU A 4 -3.99 3.77 -15.70
N GLY A 5 -3.67 3.08 -14.60
CA GLY A 5 -2.31 2.65 -14.28
C GLY A 5 -1.69 1.74 -15.33
N ASP A 6 -2.49 0.91 -16.01
CA ASP A 6 -2.00 -0.02 -17.03
C ASP A 6 -1.45 0.72 -18.26
N TYR A 7 -2.09 1.84 -18.64
CA TYR A 7 -1.64 2.68 -19.76
C TYR A 7 -0.39 3.49 -19.44
N LEU A 8 -0.18 3.78 -18.16
CA LEU A 8 0.96 4.58 -17.67
C LEU A 8 2.13 3.71 -17.18
N GLY A 9 1.99 2.38 -17.14
CA GLY A 9 3.00 1.47 -16.60
C GLY A 9 3.19 1.60 -15.09
N VAL A 10 2.16 2.07 -14.37
CA VAL A 10 2.22 2.29 -12.92
C VAL A 10 2.05 0.95 -12.19
N LYS A 11 3.12 0.53 -11.50
CA LYS A 11 3.07 -0.59 -10.54
C LYS A 11 2.31 -0.19 -9.27
N VAL A 12 1.16 -0.83 -9.05
CA VAL A 12 0.31 -0.66 -7.87
C VAL A 12 0.30 -1.96 -7.07
N HIS A 13 0.35 -1.87 -5.74
CA HIS A 13 0.19 -3.04 -4.85
C HIS A 13 -0.88 -2.79 -3.78
N ALA A 14 -1.67 -3.83 -3.49
CA ALA A 14 -2.71 -3.81 -2.47
C ALA A 14 -2.23 -4.52 -1.20
N CYS A 15 -2.02 -3.76 -0.12
CA CYS A 15 -1.64 -4.23 1.21
C CYS A 15 -2.88 -4.35 2.10
N VAL A 16 -3.59 -5.48 2.01
CA VAL A 16 -4.82 -5.73 2.77
C VAL A 16 -4.73 -7.00 3.61
N GLY A 17 -5.56 -7.11 4.65
CA GLY A 17 -5.66 -8.34 5.44
C GLY A 17 -6.08 -9.56 4.60
N GLY A 18 -5.79 -10.77 5.09
CA GLY A 18 -6.14 -12.02 4.39
C GLY A 18 -5.14 -12.48 3.31
N THR A 19 -4.16 -11.66 2.96
CA THR A 19 -3.06 -12.04 2.03
C THR A 19 -1.77 -12.40 2.78
N SER A 20 -0.85 -13.07 2.08
CA SER A 20 0.47 -13.45 2.59
C SER A 20 1.34 -12.22 2.86
N VAL A 21 1.71 -12.04 4.12
CA VAL A 21 2.66 -11.01 4.56
C VAL A 21 3.99 -11.13 3.82
N ARG A 22 4.50 -12.35 3.64
CA ARG A 22 5.78 -12.58 2.95
C ARG A 22 5.73 -12.12 1.49
N GLU A 23 4.58 -12.29 0.84
CA GLU A 23 4.41 -11.85 -0.54
C GLU A 23 4.34 -10.33 -0.65
N ASP A 24 3.61 -9.67 0.27
CA ASP A 24 3.62 -8.21 0.38
C ASP A 24 5.05 -7.68 0.55
N GLN A 25 5.83 -8.27 1.45
CA GLN A 25 7.23 -7.86 1.66
C GLN A 25 8.07 -8.01 0.38
N ARG A 26 7.90 -9.12 -0.35
CA ARG A 26 8.61 -9.39 -1.60
C ARG A 26 8.26 -8.37 -2.68
N ILE A 27 6.98 -8.07 -2.87
CA ILE A 27 6.48 -7.11 -3.86
C ILE A 27 6.95 -5.69 -3.52
N LEU A 28 6.81 -5.28 -2.27
CA LEU A 28 7.24 -3.96 -1.82
C LEU A 28 8.76 -3.78 -1.96
N SER A 29 9.54 -4.83 -1.67
CA SER A 29 11.00 -4.81 -1.85
C SER A 29 11.41 -4.74 -3.33
N ALA A 30 10.59 -5.27 -4.24
CA ALA A 30 10.80 -5.13 -5.69
C ALA A 30 10.48 -3.72 -6.22
N GLY A 31 9.83 -2.89 -5.41
CA GLY A 31 9.49 -1.50 -5.72
C GLY A 31 8.14 -1.35 -6.42
N VAL A 32 7.33 -0.44 -5.89
CA VAL A 32 6.01 -0.07 -6.39
C VAL A 32 5.85 1.45 -6.35
N HIS A 33 4.98 1.99 -7.21
CA HIS A 33 4.73 3.44 -7.27
C HIS A 33 3.59 3.85 -6.34
N VAL A 34 2.59 2.98 -6.19
CA VAL A 34 1.40 3.23 -5.37
C VAL A 34 1.14 1.99 -4.50
N VAL A 35 0.88 2.24 -3.21
CA VAL A 35 0.37 1.24 -2.29
C VAL A 35 -1.02 1.67 -1.84
N VAL A 36 -1.99 0.77 -1.95
CA VAL A 36 -3.33 0.94 -1.40
C VAL A 36 -3.51 -0.13 -0.33
N GLY A 37 -4.10 0.17 0.82
CA GLY A 37 -4.21 -0.86 1.84
C GLY A 37 -4.99 -0.44 3.07
N THR A 38 -5.33 -1.44 3.89
CA THR A 38 -5.97 -1.16 5.17
C THR A 38 -4.94 -0.68 6.20
N PRO A 39 -5.31 0.23 7.12
CA PRO A 39 -4.36 0.85 8.05
C PRO A 39 -3.49 -0.17 8.79
N GLY A 40 -4.08 -1.25 9.30
CA GLY A 40 -3.36 -2.29 10.03
C GLY A 40 -2.27 -2.99 9.22
N ARG A 41 -2.53 -3.33 7.95
CA ARG A 41 -1.54 -4.02 7.10
C ARG A 41 -0.47 -3.07 6.60
N VAL A 42 -0.83 -1.85 6.21
CA VAL A 42 0.13 -0.82 5.80
C VAL A 42 1.06 -0.48 6.96
N PHE A 43 0.52 -0.34 8.17
CA PHE A 43 1.30 -0.09 9.38
C PHE A 43 2.27 -1.24 9.71
N ASP A 44 1.85 -2.50 9.58
CA ASP A 44 2.75 -3.66 9.73
C ASP A 44 3.90 -3.63 8.71
N MET A 45 3.63 -3.28 7.45
CA MET A 45 4.66 -3.19 6.41
C MET A 45 5.66 -2.06 6.67
N LEU A 46 5.19 -0.92 7.20
CA LEU A 46 6.05 0.18 7.64
C LEU A 46 6.94 -0.24 8.82
N ARG A 47 6.36 -0.88 9.86
CA ARG A 47 7.12 -1.37 11.03
C ARG A 47 8.20 -2.39 10.68
N ARG A 48 7.93 -3.23 9.68
CA ARG A 48 8.88 -4.22 9.15
C ARG A 48 9.91 -3.63 8.19
N GLN A 49 9.88 -2.32 7.94
CA GLN A 49 10.73 -1.63 6.95
C GLN A 49 10.63 -2.19 5.53
N SER A 50 9.55 -2.93 5.25
CA SER A 50 9.26 -3.48 3.92
C SER A 50 8.59 -2.42 3.04
N LEU A 51 7.79 -1.54 3.65
CA LEU A 51 7.41 -0.25 3.09
C LEU A 51 8.29 0.83 3.73
N ARG A 52 9.04 1.59 2.92
CA ARG A 52 9.92 2.66 3.41
C ARG A 52 9.26 4.03 3.22
N PRO A 53 9.06 4.83 4.28
CA PRO A 53 8.36 6.10 4.17
C PRO A 53 9.22 7.22 3.57
N ASP A 54 10.54 7.03 3.49
CA ASP A 54 11.53 8.06 3.07
C ASP A 54 11.23 8.67 1.69
N TYR A 55 10.52 7.93 0.83
CA TYR A 55 10.21 8.33 -0.54
C TYR A 55 8.72 8.63 -0.79
N ILE A 56 7.89 8.64 0.25
CA ILE A 56 6.46 8.96 0.12
C ILE A 56 6.31 10.45 -0.15
N LYS A 57 5.80 10.80 -1.34
CA LYS A 57 5.52 12.19 -1.72
C LYS A 57 4.08 12.60 -1.45
N ILE A 58 3.16 11.64 -1.46
CA ILE A 58 1.72 11.85 -1.32
C ILE A 58 1.18 10.74 -0.43
N PHE A 59 0.39 11.13 0.57
CA PHE A 59 -0.35 10.23 1.44
C PHE A 59 -1.83 10.63 1.40
N VAL A 60 -2.70 9.67 1.13
CA VAL A 60 -4.14 9.87 1.03
C VAL A 60 -4.81 9.01 2.09
N LEU A 61 -5.69 9.63 2.87
CA LEU A 61 -6.59 8.94 3.77
C LEU A 61 -7.99 9.04 3.17
N ASP A 62 -8.58 7.90 2.86
CA ASP A 62 -9.95 7.79 2.40
C ASP A 62 -10.84 7.37 3.57
N GLU A 63 -12.09 7.85 3.61
CA GLU A 63 -13.04 7.60 4.71
C GLU A 63 -12.43 7.80 6.11
N ALA A 64 -11.67 8.89 6.27
CA ALA A 64 -10.91 9.16 7.50
C ALA A 64 -11.81 9.35 8.73
N ASP A 65 -13.05 9.79 8.52
CA ASP A 65 -14.10 9.86 9.53
C ASP A 65 -14.51 8.48 10.03
N GLU A 66 -14.72 7.51 9.14
CA GLU A 66 -14.98 6.11 9.51
C GLU A 66 -13.79 5.49 10.27
N MET A 67 -12.56 5.82 9.86
CA MET A 67 -11.35 5.36 10.55
C MET A 67 -11.22 5.89 11.99
N LEU A 68 -11.85 7.01 12.31
CA LEU A 68 -11.86 7.64 13.63
C LEU A 68 -13.14 7.35 14.42
N SER A 69 -14.16 6.78 13.77
CA SER A 69 -15.41 6.41 14.42
C SER A 69 -15.27 5.06 15.16
N ARG A 70 -15.03 5.18 16.46
CA ARG A 70 -15.12 4.16 17.53
C ARG A 70 -14.37 2.83 17.33
#